data_AF-A0A803MVN2-F1
#
_entry.id   AF-A0A803MVN2-F1
#
_cell.length_a   1.000
_cell.length_b   1.000
_cell.length_c   1.000
_cell.angle_alpha   90.00
_cell.angle_beta   90.00
_cell.angle_gamma   90.00
#
_symmetry.space_group_name_H-M   'P 1'
#
loop_
_entity.id
_entity.type
_entity.pdbx_description
1 polymer ?
#
loop_
_entity_poly.entity_id
_entity_poly.type
_entity_poly.pdbx_seq_one_letter_code
_entity_poly.pdbx_strand_id
1 'polypeptide(L)'
;MKGKFLFEIPRQYVLHRWTKEAMKKPIFGLNNLLDGAEMDKKQKLVGDIWYKFFSCVSLCEEKVECLESLLSKLISFENDMKDLDSESPVDKREAKNKHIELFVRSNDIVADILPPNKPSNKGSGSGKRKKI
;
A
#
# COMPACT_ATOMS: atom_id res chain seq x y z
N MET A 1 -39.16 26.13 23.41
CA MET A 1 -39.62 25.57 22.12
C MET A 1 -38.69 24.44 21.73
N LYS A 2 -39.18 23.19 21.69
CA LYS A 2 -38.36 22.02 21.35
C LYS A 2 -38.50 21.72 19.86
N GLY A 3 -37.41 21.85 19.10
CA GLY A 3 -37.00 21.08 17.89
C GLY A 3 -37.95 20.83 16.71
N LYS A 4 -39.22 21.23 16.74
CA LYS A 4 -40.25 20.78 15.77
C LYS A 4 -40.09 21.31 14.33
N PHE A 5 -39.07 22.11 14.03
CA PHE A 5 -38.85 22.74 12.72
C PHE A 5 -37.41 22.65 12.21
N LEU A 6 -36.54 21.89 12.89
CA LEU A 6 -35.16 21.69 12.45
C LEU A 6 -35.09 20.38 11.67
N PHE A 7 -35.12 20.49 10.34
CA PHE A 7 -34.93 19.35 9.43
C PHE A 7 -33.46 18.95 9.29
N GLU A 8 -32.55 19.88 9.57
CA GLU A 8 -31.12 19.66 9.52
C GLU A 8 -30.42 20.39 10.67
N ILE A 9 -29.23 19.91 11.04
CA ILE A 9 -28.38 20.54 12.03
C ILE A 9 -27.78 21.82 11.41
N PRO A 10 -27.92 23.00 12.04
CA PRO A 10 -27.29 24.22 11.54
C PRO A 10 -25.78 24.04 11.37
N ARG A 11 -25.23 24.49 10.24
CA ARG A 11 -23.82 24.28 9.86
C ARG A 11 -22.81 24.70 10.92
N GLN A 12 -23.11 25.75 11.69
CA GLN A 12 -22.24 26.24 12.77
C GLN A 12 -22.00 25.22 13.90
N TYR A 13 -22.86 24.21 14.03
CA TYR A 13 -22.73 23.13 15.03
C TYR A 13 -22.17 21.84 14.42
N VAL A 14 -21.97 21.78 13.10
CA VAL A 14 -21.41 20.61 12.42
C VAL A 14 -19.90 20.67 12.50
N LEU A 15 -19.30 19.85 13.37
CA LEU A 15 -17.85 19.72 13.48
C LEU A 15 -17.26 19.13 12.19
N HIS A 16 -16.04 19.56 11.82
CA HIS A 16 -15.33 19.05 10.64
C HIS A 16 -15.19 17.52 10.65
N ARG A 17 -15.03 16.89 11.81
CA ARG A 17 -14.94 15.42 11.95
C ARG A 17 -16.23 14.69 11.51
N TRP A 18 -17.36 15.38 11.47
CA TRP A 18 -18.65 14.82 11.08
C TRP A 18 -19.04 15.13 9.62
N THR A 19 -18.16 15.81 8.87
CA THR A 19 -18.38 16.03 7.43
C THR A 19 -17.80 14.87 6.62
N LYS A 20 -18.31 14.66 5.39
CA LYS A 20 -17.72 13.68 4.45
C LYS A 20 -16.26 13.98 4.10
N GLU A 21 -15.82 15.21 4.35
CA GLU A 21 -14.44 15.66 4.10
C GLU A 21 -13.50 15.39 5.27
N ALA A 22 -14.03 14.88 6.39
CA ALA A 22 -13.23 14.50 7.56
C ALA A 22 -12.08 13.54 7.20
N MET A 23 -12.27 12.67 6.20
CA MET A 23 -11.24 11.73 5.73
C MET A 23 -10.31 12.31 4.66
N LYS A 24 -10.60 13.49 4.08
CA LYS A 24 -9.75 14.13 3.06
C LYS A 24 -8.51 14.78 3.67
N LYS A 25 -8.59 15.23 4.92
CA LYS A 25 -7.43 15.61 5.72
C LYS A 25 -7.15 14.45 6.66
N PRO A 26 -5.92 13.90 6.72
CA PRO A 26 -5.61 12.94 7.79
C PRO A 26 -5.94 13.63 9.12
N ILE A 27 -6.85 13.06 9.90
CA ILE A 27 -7.32 13.58 11.21
C ILE A 27 -6.19 13.60 12.25
N PHE A 28 -5.01 13.18 11.82
CA PHE A 28 -3.94 12.71 12.64
C PHE A 28 -2.65 12.94 11.88
N GLY A 29 -1.83 13.89 12.34
CA GLY A 29 -0.38 13.80 12.19
C GLY A 29 0.20 12.66 13.04
N LEU A 30 -0.50 11.51 13.08
CA LEU A 30 -0.23 10.34 13.92
C LEU A 30 0.61 9.31 13.19
N ASN A 31 1.22 9.67 12.05
CA ASN A 31 2.24 8.82 11.46
C ASN A 31 3.50 8.78 12.34
N ASN A 32 3.65 9.70 13.30
CA ASN A 32 4.91 9.86 14.05
C ASN A 32 4.79 9.76 15.58
N LEU A 33 3.60 9.59 16.17
CA LEU A 33 3.43 9.70 17.63
C LEU A 33 2.82 8.46 18.31
N LEU A 34 2.28 7.48 17.57
CA LEU A 34 1.64 6.30 18.18
C LEU A 34 2.43 5.00 18.01
N ASP A 35 3.74 5.09 17.81
CA ASP A 35 4.61 3.94 18.05
C ASP A 35 5.83 4.38 18.84
N GLY A 36 5.78 4.16 20.15
CA GLY A 36 6.91 4.39 21.01
C GLY A 36 8.03 3.43 20.64
N ALA A 37 9.19 4.00 20.30
CA ALA A 37 10.49 3.34 20.39
C ALA A 37 10.83 2.22 19.40
N GLU A 38 10.32 2.29 18.16
CA GLU A 38 11.13 1.83 17.02
C GLU A 38 11.34 3.03 16.12
N MET A 39 12.44 3.79 16.35
CA MET A 39 12.98 4.61 15.27
C MET A 39 13.08 3.66 14.09
N ASP A 40 12.29 3.91 13.04
CA ASP A 40 12.27 3.08 11.85
C ASP A 40 13.72 2.77 11.50
N LYS A 41 14.10 1.48 11.49
CA LYS A 41 15.50 1.05 11.33
C LYS A 41 16.13 1.73 10.12
N LYS A 42 15.30 2.02 9.11
CA LYS A 42 15.63 2.85 7.95
C LYS A 42 16.03 4.28 8.33
N GLN A 43 15.23 5.00 9.12
CA GLN A 43 15.55 6.36 9.55
C GLN A 43 16.84 6.43 10.36
N LYS A 44 17.07 5.47 11.26
CA LYS A 44 18.34 5.38 12.00
C LYS A 44 19.52 5.18 11.05
N LEU A 45 19.40 4.22 10.12
CA LEU A 45 20.44 3.93 9.14
C LEU A 45 20.74 5.15 8.24
N VAL A 46 19.70 5.87 7.80
CA VAL A 46 19.85 7.12 7.04
C VAL A 46 20.61 8.16 7.87
N GLY A 47 20.28 8.31 9.15
CA GLY A 47 21.01 9.20 10.05
C GLY A 47 22.49 8.83 10.21
N ASP A 48 22.78 7.55 10.43
CA ASP A 48 24.15 7.03 10.58
C ASP A 48 25.00 7.26 9.31
N ILE A 49 24.39 7.06 8.13
CA ILE A 49 25.02 7.33 6.83
C ILE A 49 25.35 8.82 6.68
N TRP A 50 24.40 9.71 6.97
CA TRP A 50 24.63 11.16 6.89
C TRP A 50 25.72 11.61 7.86
N TYR A 51 25.72 11.08 9.08
CA TYR A 51 26.77 11.36 10.05
C TYR A 51 28.15 10.94 9.55
N LYS A 52 28.25 9.76 8.93
CA LYS A 52 29.52 9.33 8.32
C LYS A 52 29.95 10.17 7.14
N PHE A 53 29.02 10.59 6.28
CA PHE A 53 29.35 11.53 5.21
C PHE A 53 29.92 12.83 5.74
N PHE A 54 29.24 13.42 6.72
CA PHE A 54 29.71 14.66 7.36
C PHE A 54 31.10 14.47 7.96
N SER A 55 31.32 13.37 8.71
CA SER A 55 32.62 13.05 9.29
C SER A 55 33.72 12.91 8.24
N CYS A 56 33.45 12.29 7.08
CA CYS A 56 34.42 12.19 5.99
C CYS A 56 34.77 13.56 5.39
N VAL A 57 33.77 14.42 5.20
CA VAL A 57 33.98 15.77 4.69
C VAL A 57 34.83 16.58 5.67
N SER A 58 34.52 16.55 6.97
CA SER A 58 35.32 17.24 8.00
C SER A 58 36.78 16.77 8.05
N LEU A 59 37.06 15.50 7.73
CA LEU A 59 38.43 14.98 7.66
C LEU A 59 39.18 15.44 6.40
N CYS A 60 38.47 15.75 5.32
CA CYS A 60 39.05 16.14 4.04
C CYS A 60 39.06 17.66 3.82
N GLU A 61 38.31 18.45 4.60
CA GLU A 61 38.03 19.87 4.40
C GLU A 61 39.29 20.73 4.22
N GLU A 62 40.39 20.40 4.89
CA GLU A 62 41.64 21.16 4.83
C GLU A 62 42.47 20.92 3.55
N LYS A 63 42.17 19.86 2.77
CA LYS A 63 42.98 19.44 1.62
C LYS A 63 42.10 19.22 0.38
N VAL A 64 42.27 20.10 -0.60
CA VAL A 64 41.53 20.06 -1.88
C VAL A 64 41.69 18.71 -2.59
N GLU A 65 42.90 18.16 -2.65
CA GLU A 65 43.16 16.83 -3.24
C GLU A 65 42.36 15.71 -2.55
N CYS A 66 42.18 15.80 -1.22
CA CYS A 66 41.38 14.85 -0.47
C CYS A 66 39.88 15.01 -0.78
N LEU A 67 39.39 16.24 -0.93
CA LEU A 67 38.01 16.51 -1.32
C LEU A 67 37.71 16.02 -2.75
N GLU A 68 38.62 16.25 -3.70
CA GLU A 68 38.52 15.74 -5.06
C GLU A 68 38.49 14.20 -5.07
N SER A 69 39.37 13.56 -4.30
CA SER A 69 39.37 12.10 -4.15
C SER A 69 38.06 11.57 -3.53
N LEU A 70 37.54 12.25 -2.52
CA LEU A 70 36.26 11.92 -1.89
C LEU A 70 35.10 12.04 -2.89
N LEU A 71 35.09 13.12 -3.69
CA LEU A 71 34.08 13.35 -4.72
C LEU A 71 34.14 12.28 -5.82
N SER A 72 35.33 11.93 -6.31
CA SER A 72 35.46 10.86 -7.32
C SER A 72 34.94 9.51 -6.80
N LYS A 73 35.21 9.17 -5.54
CA LYS A 73 34.68 7.95 -4.91
C LYS A 73 33.16 7.98 -4.77
N LEU A 74 32.61 9.14 -4.42
CA LEU A 74 31.16 9.35 -4.32
C LEU A 74 30.45 9.18 -5.65
N ILE A 75 31.00 9.77 -6.72
CA ILE A 75 30.45 9.62 -8.08
C ILE A 75 30.50 8.15 -8.53
N SER A 76 31.60 7.44 -8.25
CA SER A 76 31.69 6.00 -8.55
C SER A 76 30.61 5.21 -7.82
N PHE A 77 30.46 5.45 -6.51
CA PHE A 77 29.45 4.78 -5.70
C PHE A 77 28.02 5.09 -6.15
N GLU A 78 27.73 6.33 -6.56
CA GLU A 78 26.43 6.69 -7.13
C GLU A 78 26.11 5.91 -8.41
N ASN A 79 27.10 5.72 -9.28
CA ASN A 79 26.94 4.94 -10.50
C ASN A 79 26.70 3.46 -10.20
N ASP A 80 27.45 2.87 -9.27
CA ASP A 80 27.25 1.47 -8.85
C ASP A 80 25.82 1.24 -8.33
N MET A 81 25.27 2.20 -7.58
CA MET A 81 23.88 2.12 -7.08
C MET A 81 22.83 2.24 -8.19
N LYS A 82 23.09 3.05 -9.23
CA LYS A 82 22.19 3.16 -10.39
C LYS A 82 22.16 1.88 -11.23
N ASP A 83 23.30 1.19 -11.33
CA ASP A 83 23.39 -0.07 -12.06
C ASP A 83 22.60 -1.19 -11.35
N LEU A 84 22.60 -1.20 -10.02
CA LEU A 84 21.77 -2.13 -9.22
C LEU A 84 20.26 -1.92 -9.42
N ASP A 85 19.81 -0.68 -9.61
CA ASP A 85 18.40 -0.38 -9.91
C ASP A 85 18.01 -0.82 -11.34
N SER A 86 18.97 -0.84 -12.26
CA SER A 86 18.77 -1.24 -13.66
C SER A 86 18.57 -2.75 -13.86
N GLU A 87 19.08 -3.61 -12.97
CA GLU A 87 18.91 -5.07 -13.07
C GLU A 87 17.50 -5.56 -12.69
N SER A 88 16.56 -4.68 -12.35
CA SER A 88 15.19 -5.08 -11.98
C SER A 88 14.10 -4.69 -13.01
N PRO A 89 13.91 -5.49 -14.07
CA PRO A 89 12.62 -5.61 -14.73
C PRO A 89 12.04 -7.01 -14.54
N VAL A 90 12.09 -7.56 -13.32
CA VAL A 90 11.37 -8.80 -13.01
C VAL A 90 10.48 -8.53 -11.79
N ASP A 91 9.19 -8.83 -11.93
CA ASP A 91 8.21 -8.99 -10.84
C ASP A 91 7.42 -7.80 -10.28
N LYS A 92 7.28 -6.68 -10.99
CA LYS A 92 6.13 -5.78 -10.71
C LYS A 92 4.77 -6.42 -11.04
N ARG A 93 4.73 -7.42 -11.94
CA ARG A 93 3.52 -8.20 -12.24
C ARG A 93 3.30 -9.32 -11.22
N GLU A 94 4.35 -10.05 -10.88
CA GLU A 94 4.26 -11.19 -9.97
C GLU A 94 3.94 -10.75 -8.53
N ALA A 95 4.47 -9.61 -8.05
CA ALA A 95 4.09 -9.05 -6.75
C ALA A 95 2.60 -8.62 -6.68
N LYS A 96 2.02 -8.14 -7.80
CA LYS A 96 0.60 -7.80 -7.88
C LYS A 96 -0.28 -9.04 -7.88
N ASN A 97 0.14 -10.09 -8.58
CA ASN A 97 -0.59 -11.37 -8.63
C ASN A 97 -0.55 -12.07 -7.26
N LYS A 98 0.62 -12.11 -6.59
CA LYS A 98 0.78 -12.64 -5.24
C LYS A 98 -0.13 -11.95 -4.22
N HIS A 99 -0.32 -10.64 -4.33
CA HIS A 99 -1.23 -9.90 -3.44
C HIS A 99 -2.71 -10.25 -3.68
N ILE A 100 -3.10 -10.46 -4.94
CA ILE A 100 -4.46 -10.89 -5.31
C ILE A 100 -4.71 -12.32 -4.83
N GLU A 101 -3.77 -13.24 -5.04
CA GLU A 101 -3.86 -14.64 -4.58
C GLU A 101 -4.02 -14.74 -3.06
N LEU A 102 -3.31 -13.90 -2.29
CA LEU A 102 -3.42 -13.85 -0.83
C LEU A 102 -4.80 -13.37 -0.36
N PHE A 103 -5.40 -12.42 -1.09
CA PHE A 103 -6.74 -11.91 -0.81
C PHE A 103 -7.84 -12.91 -1.19
N VAL A 104 -7.67 -13.61 -2.32
CA VAL A 104 -8.68 -14.53 -2.85
C VAL A 104 -8.63 -15.89 -2.16
N ARG A 105 -7.49 -16.27 -1.55
CA ARG A 105 -7.28 -17.52 -0.80
C ARG A 105 -7.79 -18.77 -1.54
N SER A 106 -7.85 -18.71 -2.86
CA SER A 106 -8.24 -19.83 -3.73
C SER A 106 -6.99 -20.38 -4.39
N ASN A 107 -6.74 -21.66 -4.15
CA ASN A 107 -5.96 -22.45 -5.10
C ASN A 107 -6.83 -22.66 -6.35
N ASP A 108 -6.22 -22.77 -7.53
CA ASP A 108 -6.91 -23.16 -8.75
C ASP A 108 -7.50 -24.56 -8.58
N ILE A 109 -8.73 -24.64 -8.09
CA ILE A 109 -9.50 -25.87 -8.09
C ILE A 109 -9.94 -26.05 -9.54
N VAL A 110 -9.34 -27.02 -10.22
CA VAL A 110 -9.88 -27.53 -11.49
C VAL A 110 -11.24 -28.14 -11.16
N ALA A 111 -12.28 -27.32 -11.27
CA ALA A 111 -13.66 -27.72 -11.08
C ALA A 111 -14.27 -27.96 -12.46
N ASP A 112 -14.70 -29.20 -12.72
CA ASP A 112 -15.50 -29.49 -13.90
C ASP A 112 -16.83 -28.72 -13.79
N ILE A 113 -16.99 -27.70 -14.64
CA ILE A 113 -18.20 -26.89 -14.71
C ILE A 113 -19.27 -27.74 -15.41
N LEU A 114 -20.05 -28.46 -14.63
CA LEU A 114 -21.22 -29.16 -15.14
C LEU A 114 -22.33 -28.14 -15.49
N PRO A 115 -23.11 -28.39 -16.55
CA PRO A 115 -24.25 -27.56 -16.89
C PRO A 115 -25.26 -27.54 -15.72
N PRO A 116 -25.97 -26.42 -15.50
CA PRO A 116 -26.91 -26.31 -14.40
C PRO A 116 -27.99 -27.38 -14.50
N ASN A 117 -28.36 -27.93 -13.34
CA ASN A 117 -29.45 -28.90 -13.26
C ASN A 117 -30.71 -28.32 -13.90
N LYS A 118 -31.35 -29.09 -14.79
CA LYS A 118 -32.59 -28.66 -15.44
C LYS A 118 -33.65 -28.38 -14.36
N PRO A 119 -34.27 -27.19 -14.34
CA PRO A 119 -35.26 -26.87 -13.33
C PRO A 119 -36.51 -27.73 -13.53
N SER A 120 -37.01 -28.35 -12.46
CA SER A 120 -38.34 -28.97 -12.47
C SER A 120 -39.38 -27.87 -12.38
N ASN A 121 -40.01 -27.57 -13.51
CA ASN A 121 -41.17 -26.70 -13.55
C ASN A 121 -42.45 -27.53 -13.39
N LYS A 122 -43.52 -26.88 -12.94
CA LYS A 122 -44.84 -27.49 -12.79
C LYS A 122 -45.34 -27.92 -14.16
N GLY A 123 -45.21 -29.21 -14.49
CA GLY A 123 -45.47 -29.76 -15.82
C GLY A 123 -44.47 -30.82 -16.29
N SER A 124 -43.33 -31.00 -15.61
CA SER A 124 -42.32 -32.02 -15.94
C SER A 124 -42.75 -33.47 -15.61
N GLY A 125 -44.06 -33.74 -15.57
CA GLY A 125 -44.62 -35.03 -15.20
C GLY A 125 -44.12 -36.12 -16.13
N SER A 126 -43.49 -37.14 -15.57
CA SER A 126 -43.28 -38.43 -16.23
C SER A 126 -44.64 -39.07 -16.46
N GLY A 127 -45.30 -38.69 -17.56
CA GLY A 127 -46.64 -39.15 -17.91
C GLY A 127 -46.65 -40.64 -18.21
N LYS A 128 -46.88 -41.49 -17.21
CA LYS A 128 -47.53 -42.77 -17.46
C LYS A 128 -49.00 -42.48 -17.77
N ARG A 129 -49.33 -42.34 -19.06
CA ARG A 129 -50.71 -42.41 -19.55
C ARG A 129 -51.30 -43.75 -19.09
N LYS A 130 -52.21 -43.76 -18.11
CA LYS A 130 -53.11 -44.90 -17.90
C LYS A 130 -53.96 -44.99 -19.16
N LYS A 131 -53.73 -46.02 -19.98
CA LYS A 131 -54.67 -46.41 -21.03
C LYS A 131 -55.92 -46.94 -20.32
N ILE A 132 -57.06 -46.31 -20.59
CA ILE A 132 -58.39 -46.85 -20.32
C ILE A 132 -58.72 -47.78 -21.48
#